data_AF-A0A5E4PT90-F1
#
_entry.id   AF-A0A5E4PT90-F1
#
_cell.length_a   1.000
_cell.length_b   1.000
_cell.length_c   1.000
_cell.angle_alpha   90.00
_cell.angle_beta   90.00
_cell.angle_gamma   90.00
#
_symmetry.space_group_name_H-M   'P 1'
#
loop_
_entity.id
_entity.type
_entity.pdbx_description
1 polymer ?
#
loop_
_entity_poly.entity_id
_entity_poly.type
_entity_poly.pdbx_seq_one_letter_code
_entity_poly.pdbx_strand_id
1 'polypeptide(L)'
;MALSYLTESEAPRDFRVSSTESDGHYTKCVLCYTVKRNFYCADCIRNGNFVHSSMPYSDNFLEKQAKLMRLKINRQHVLNRCEKLLAPKIKKNDIITETKRSQDRLELLRLAIDQRRNNITTIKGNLKELLDSNNELRVKLPRYEKRVSSLGKHAQLQRMELQIKINTFNDQAESLAELRRSRIRQLYRYIFPVYISYDASESIEDLEFVGDDAVEELPKRPQLHIVAPYINVDGEFSQIQSPGGCSKEGCGAVSARIGAALSLAAQLLTLIAWTLDCRLPQPHSLNECVDVSGGGQTRLLRWV
;
A
#
# COMPACT_ATOMS: atom_id res chain seq x y z
N MET A 1 -17.38 68.89 54.35
CA MET A 1 -16.59 69.17 55.56
C MET A 1 -17.51 69.07 56.77
N ALA A 2 -17.31 68.03 57.59
CA ALA A 2 -17.60 67.97 59.02
C ALA A 2 -16.98 66.64 59.48
N LEU A 3 -15.74 66.73 59.99
CA LEU A 3 -14.95 65.60 60.49
C LEU A 3 -15.48 65.21 61.87
N SER A 4 -16.04 64.00 62.02
CA SER A 4 -16.32 63.41 63.32
C SER A 4 -15.09 62.60 63.77
N TYR A 5 -14.24 63.24 64.58
CA TYR A 5 -13.29 62.53 65.45
C TYR A 5 -14.08 61.88 66.57
N LEU A 6 -14.16 60.54 66.58
CA LEU A 6 -14.53 59.77 67.76
C LEU A 6 -13.39 58.79 68.03
N THR A 7 -12.50 59.19 68.92
CA THR A 7 -11.63 58.30 69.68
C THR A 7 -12.51 57.47 70.62
N GLU A 8 -12.71 56.19 70.28
CA GLU A 8 -13.39 55.20 71.10
C GLU A 8 -12.46 54.70 72.22
N SER A 9 -12.44 55.38 73.36
CA SER A 9 -12.03 54.78 74.66
C SER A 9 -12.18 55.72 75.85
N GLU A 10 -13.31 56.43 75.94
CA GLU A 10 -13.73 57.04 77.20
C GLU A 10 -15.25 56.95 77.32
N ALA A 11 -15.74 56.13 78.25
CA ALA A 11 -17.15 56.10 78.59
C ALA A 11 -17.52 57.48 79.16
N PRO A 12 -18.61 58.14 78.71
CA PRO A 12 -19.05 59.41 79.29
C PRO A 12 -19.21 59.25 80.81
N ARG A 13 -18.33 59.90 81.59
CA ARG A 13 -18.27 59.77 83.05
C ARG A 13 -19.33 60.57 83.81
N ASP A 14 -20.30 61.15 83.11
CA ASP A 14 -21.43 61.84 83.72
C ASP A 14 -22.75 61.40 83.07
N PHE A 15 -23.13 60.15 83.28
CA PHE A 15 -24.55 59.87 83.44
C PHE A 15 -24.95 60.42 84.81
N ARG A 16 -25.57 61.61 84.83
CA ARG A 16 -26.43 61.98 85.97
C ARG A 16 -27.63 61.04 85.96
N VAL A 17 -27.42 59.82 86.46
CA VAL A 17 -28.49 58.94 86.91
C VAL A 17 -29.09 59.67 88.11
N SER A 18 -30.26 60.28 87.91
CA SER A 18 -31.08 60.78 89.02
C SER A 18 -31.57 59.61 89.86
N SER A 19 -30.67 59.06 90.67
CA SER A 19 -30.99 58.21 91.80
C SER A 19 -31.34 59.13 92.98
N THR A 20 -32.60 59.55 93.04
CA THR A 20 -33.22 60.00 94.29
C THR A 20 -34.35 59.05 94.62
N GLU A 21 -34.05 58.09 95.50
CA GLU A 21 -35.08 57.51 96.35
C GLU A 21 -35.51 58.54 97.39
N SER A 22 -36.80 58.48 97.76
CA SER A 22 -37.49 59.22 98.83
C SER A 22 -37.51 60.75 98.75
N ASP A 23 -38.52 61.32 98.08
CA ASP A 23 -39.69 61.88 98.79
C ASP A 23 -40.80 62.20 97.77
N GLY A 24 -42.07 62.09 98.18
CA GLY A 24 -43.26 62.05 97.31
C GLY A 24 -43.62 63.33 96.56
N HIS A 25 -42.71 63.92 95.78
CA HIS A 25 -43.01 64.99 94.83
C HIS A 25 -43.67 64.41 93.58
N TYR A 26 -44.94 64.11 93.74
CA TYR A 26 -45.93 63.97 92.68
C TYR A 26 -45.74 65.03 91.59
N THR A 27 -45.05 64.68 90.50
CA THR A 27 -44.91 65.56 89.35
C THR A 27 -46.14 65.40 88.46
N LYS A 28 -46.75 66.52 88.08
CA LYS A 28 -47.89 66.49 87.15
C LYS A 28 -47.34 66.14 85.77
N CYS A 29 -47.98 65.22 85.07
CA CYS A 29 -47.66 64.94 83.68
C CYS A 29 -47.81 66.24 82.86
N VAL A 30 -46.77 66.64 82.14
CA VAL A 30 -46.78 67.89 81.36
C VAL A 30 -47.79 67.89 80.19
N LEU A 31 -48.41 66.76 79.88
CA LEU A 31 -49.36 66.61 78.76
C LEU A 31 -50.83 66.61 79.19
N CYS A 32 -51.15 66.03 80.34
CA CYS A 32 -52.53 65.90 80.85
C CYS A 32 -52.70 66.35 82.30
N TYR A 33 -51.63 66.85 82.92
CA TYR A 33 -51.56 67.36 84.29
C TYR A 33 -51.98 66.38 85.40
N THR A 34 -52.15 65.09 85.08
CA THR A 34 -52.38 64.05 86.07
C THR A 34 -51.11 63.81 86.89
N VAL A 35 -51.28 63.75 88.21
CA VAL A 35 -50.20 63.55 89.19
C VAL A 35 -49.61 62.14 89.10
N LYS A 36 -48.31 61.98 88.76
CA LYS A 36 -47.62 60.68 88.71
C LYS A 36 -46.11 60.80 89.04
N ARG A 37 -45.40 59.65 89.10
CA ARG A 37 -43.96 59.56 89.42
C ARG A 37 -43.04 59.78 88.19
N ASN A 38 -43.57 59.60 86.98
CA ASN A 38 -42.81 59.65 85.71
C ASN A 38 -43.15 60.92 84.91
N PHE A 39 -42.22 61.36 84.04
CA PHE A 39 -42.37 62.57 83.19
C PHE A 39 -43.65 62.57 82.34
N TYR A 40 -44.05 61.41 81.82
CA TYR A 40 -45.32 61.18 81.13
C TYR A 40 -46.16 60.10 81.84
N CYS A 41 -47.48 60.25 81.84
CA CYS A 41 -48.36 59.24 82.39
C CYS A 41 -48.49 58.03 81.44
N ALA A 42 -48.78 56.84 82.00
CA ALA A 42 -48.94 55.61 81.21
C ALA A 42 -50.01 55.72 80.11
N ASP A 43 -51.05 56.53 80.35
CA ASP A 43 -52.14 56.76 79.38
C ASP A 43 -51.67 57.62 78.21
N CYS A 44 -50.90 58.68 78.46
CA CYS A 44 -50.26 59.49 77.42
C CYS A 44 -49.23 58.69 76.61
N ILE A 45 -48.50 57.77 77.24
CA ILE A 45 -47.56 56.88 76.54
C ILE A 45 -48.33 55.90 75.65
N ARG A 46 -49.35 55.25 76.20
CA ARG A 46 -50.19 54.28 75.46
C ARG A 46 -50.91 54.93 74.28
N ASN A 47 -51.37 56.17 74.45
CA ASN A 47 -52.02 56.95 73.40
C ASN A 47 -51.02 57.57 72.41
N GLY A 48 -49.71 57.44 72.64
CA GLY A 48 -48.67 57.99 71.75
C GLY A 48 -48.54 59.51 71.77
N ASN A 49 -49.00 60.17 72.83
CA ASN A 49 -49.02 61.63 72.97
C ASN A 49 -47.72 62.20 73.56
N PHE A 50 -46.61 61.47 73.47
CA PHE A 50 -45.31 61.91 73.97
C PHE A 50 -44.43 62.43 72.85
N VAL A 51 -43.51 63.32 73.23
CA VAL A 51 -42.54 63.96 72.35
C VAL A 51 -41.13 63.56 72.78
N HIS A 52 -40.19 63.56 71.84
CA HIS A 52 -38.79 63.32 72.18
C HIS A 52 -38.23 64.50 73.00
N SER A 53 -37.53 64.21 74.10
CA SER A 53 -37.06 65.22 75.06
C SER A 53 -36.14 66.28 74.44
N SER A 54 -35.37 65.92 73.41
CA SER A 54 -34.49 66.86 72.70
C SER A 54 -35.21 67.76 71.68
N MET A 55 -36.51 67.58 71.45
CA MET A 55 -37.22 68.24 70.35
C MET A 55 -38.68 68.55 70.73
N PRO A 56 -38.90 69.49 71.68
CA PRO A 56 -40.19 69.72 72.32
C PRO A 56 -41.29 70.26 71.38
N TYR A 57 -40.92 70.79 70.21
CA TYR A 57 -41.86 71.24 69.17
C TYR A 57 -42.01 70.23 68.00
N SER A 58 -41.53 68.99 68.16
CA SER A 58 -41.71 67.95 67.14
C SER A 58 -43.06 67.25 67.28
N ASP A 59 -43.55 66.69 66.16
CA ASP A 59 -44.77 65.90 66.14
C ASP A 59 -44.76 64.81 67.25
N ASN A 60 -45.94 64.58 67.83
CA ASN A 60 -46.14 63.48 68.78
C ASN A 60 -45.93 62.12 68.09
N PHE A 61 -45.63 61.07 68.84
CA PHE A 61 -45.45 59.72 68.29
C PHE A 61 -46.65 59.25 67.44
N LEU A 62 -47.88 59.49 67.91
CA LEU A 62 -49.11 59.16 67.19
C LEU A 62 -49.19 59.84 65.81
N GLU A 63 -48.80 61.12 65.74
CA GLU A 63 -48.78 61.89 64.50
C GLU A 63 -47.71 61.38 63.53
N LYS A 64 -46.51 61.03 64.04
CA LYS A 64 -45.44 60.40 63.25
C LYS A 64 -45.88 59.05 62.69
N GLN A 65 -46.55 58.24 63.50
CA GLN A 65 -47.11 56.97 63.06
C GLN A 65 -48.18 57.17 61.97
N ALA A 66 -49.09 58.13 62.13
CA ALA A 66 -50.08 58.48 61.12
C ALA A 66 -49.44 59.02 59.82
N LYS A 67 -48.39 59.83 59.91
CA LYS A 67 -47.60 60.30 58.75
C LYS A 67 -46.93 59.11 58.04
N LEU A 68 -46.32 58.19 58.78
CA LEU A 68 -45.71 56.98 58.22
C LEU A 68 -46.74 56.11 57.47
N MET A 69 -47.93 55.90 58.05
CA MET A 69 -48.99 55.13 57.40
C MET A 69 -49.46 55.79 56.10
N ARG A 70 -49.64 57.13 56.10
CA ARG A 70 -49.94 57.89 54.88
C ARG A 70 -48.85 57.72 53.82
N LEU A 71 -47.57 57.80 54.20
CA LEU A 71 -46.45 57.59 53.29
C LEU A 71 -46.43 56.16 52.71
N LYS A 72 -46.70 55.13 53.52
CA LYS A 72 -46.79 53.74 53.04
C LYS A 72 -47.91 53.56 52.01
N ILE A 73 -49.09 54.12 52.28
CA ILE A 73 -50.24 54.09 51.36
C ILE A 73 -49.89 54.82 50.06
N ASN A 74 -49.30 56.03 50.16
CA ASN A 74 -48.89 56.80 48.98
C ASN A 74 -47.82 56.06 48.16
N ARG A 75 -46.84 55.45 48.81
CA ARG A 75 -45.84 54.61 48.14
C ARG A 75 -46.49 53.47 47.38
N GLN A 76 -47.40 52.74 48.01
CA GLN A 76 -48.11 51.63 47.36
C GLN A 76 -48.95 52.12 46.17
N HIS A 77 -49.64 53.25 46.32
CA HIS A 77 -50.40 53.86 45.24
C HIS A 77 -49.53 54.22 44.04
N VAL A 78 -48.34 54.82 44.28
CA VAL A 78 -47.37 55.13 43.22
C VAL A 78 -46.87 53.86 42.54
N LEU A 79 -46.49 52.82 43.31
CA LEU A 79 -46.04 51.54 42.75
C LEU A 79 -47.11 50.89 41.86
N ASN A 80 -48.35 50.81 42.34
CA ASN A 80 -49.48 50.25 41.58
C ASN A 80 -49.73 51.05 40.29
N ARG A 81 -49.57 52.38 40.32
CA ARG A 81 -49.68 53.22 39.13
C ARG A 81 -48.56 52.97 38.14
N CYS A 82 -47.32 52.86 38.61
CA CYS A 82 -46.17 52.52 37.77
C CYS A 82 -46.33 51.15 37.11
N GLU A 83 -46.75 50.14 37.87
CA GLU A 83 -47.02 48.79 37.34
C GLU A 83 -48.08 48.82 36.23
N LYS A 84 -49.21 49.52 36.46
CA LYS A 84 -50.25 49.67 35.44
C LYS A 84 -49.76 50.36 34.17
N LEU A 85 -48.88 51.35 34.29
CA LEU A 85 -48.31 52.07 33.15
C LEU A 85 -47.23 51.25 32.41
N LEU A 86 -46.51 50.37 33.11
CA LEU A 86 -45.45 49.54 32.54
C LEU A 86 -45.98 48.23 31.94
N ALA A 87 -47.04 47.64 32.51
CA ALA A 87 -47.67 46.42 32.01
C ALA A 87 -47.92 46.39 30.50
N PRO A 88 -48.51 47.42 29.85
CA PRO A 88 -48.71 47.39 28.40
C PRO A 88 -47.39 47.43 27.61
N LYS A 89 -46.36 48.12 28.12
CA LYS A 89 -45.04 48.17 27.47
C LYS A 89 -44.33 46.82 27.53
N ILE A 90 -44.40 46.14 28.68
CA ILE A 90 -43.85 44.78 28.86
C ILE A 90 -44.54 43.83 27.89
N LYS A 91 -45.88 43.79 27.89
CA LYS A 91 -46.66 42.94 26.96
C LYS A 91 -46.32 43.21 25.48
N LYS A 92 -46.16 44.49 25.11
CA LYS A 92 -45.74 44.85 23.74
C LYS A 92 -44.36 44.29 23.43
N ASN A 93 -43.40 44.41 24.35
CA ASN A 93 -42.05 43.89 24.16
C ASN A 93 -42.07 42.37 24.04
N ASP A 94 -42.85 41.66 24.85
CA ASP A 94 -43.00 40.20 24.79
C ASP A 94 -43.53 39.73 23.42
N ILE A 95 -44.53 40.43 22.88
CA ILE A 95 -45.05 40.12 21.54
C ILE A 95 -44.01 40.39 20.46
N ILE A 96 -43.23 41.48 20.57
CA ILE A 96 -42.17 41.81 19.61
C ILE A 96 -41.06 40.75 19.64
N THR A 97 -40.63 40.34 20.83
CA THR A 97 -39.57 39.33 20.97
C THR A 97 -40.04 37.97 20.46
N GLU A 98 -41.28 37.57 20.75
CA GLU A 98 -41.83 36.31 20.22
C GLU A 98 -42.01 36.37 18.69
N THR A 99 -42.46 37.51 18.16
CA THR A 99 -42.56 37.71 16.71
C THR A 99 -41.20 37.56 16.04
N LYS A 100 -40.14 38.20 16.57
CA LYS A 100 -38.78 38.07 16.05
C LYS A 100 -38.28 36.63 16.12
N ARG A 101 -38.45 35.98 17.27
CA ARG A 101 -38.08 34.57 17.46
C ARG A 101 -38.77 33.67 16.43
N SER A 102 -40.04 33.91 16.15
CA SER A 102 -40.79 33.15 15.14
C SER A 102 -40.29 33.41 13.71
N GLN A 103 -39.91 34.65 13.40
CA GLN A 103 -39.34 35.03 12.10
C GLN A 103 -37.97 34.37 11.88
N ASP A 104 -37.08 34.44 12.87
CA ASP A 104 -35.76 33.81 12.82
C ASP A 104 -35.90 32.29 12.61
N ARG A 105 -36.85 31.65 13.32
CA ARG A 105 -37.14 30.23 13.14
C ARG A 105 -37.63 29.91 11.72
N LEU A 106 -38.49 30.75 11.15
CA LEU A 106 -38.96 30.57 9.77
C LEU A 106 -37.82 30.74 8.75
N GLU A 107 -36.93 31.69 8.96
CA GLU A 107 -35.76 31.91 8.11
C GLU A 107 -34.81 30.71 8.15
N LEU A 108 -34.48 30.20 9.33
CA LEU A 108 -33.67 28.99 9.49
C LEU A 108 -34.31 27.77 8.81
N LEU A 109 -35.64 27.62 8.91
CA LEU A 109 -36.35 26.53 8.24
C LEU A 109 -36.31 26.69 6.71
N ARG A 110 -36.44 27.91 6.18
CA ARG A 110 -36.31 28.16 4.74
C ARG A 110 -34.91 27.81 4.24
N LEU A 111 -33.87 28.26 4.94
CA LEU A 111 -32.48 27.91 4.62
C LEU A 111 -32.25 26.39 4.62
N ALA A 112 -32.77 25.69 5.63
CA ALA A 112 -32.67 24.23 5.69
C ALA A 112 -33.40 23.54 4.53
N ILE A 113 -34.57 24.02 4.14
CA ILE A 113 -35.33 23.51 2.99
C ILE A 113 -34.54 23.73 1.69
N ASP A 114 -33.99 24.92 1.48
CA ASP A 114 -33.27 25.24 0.24
C ASP A 114 -31.95 24.48 0.16
N GLN A 115 -31.23 24.33 1.27
CA GLN A 115 -30.06 23.44 1.34
C GLN A 115 -30.44 22.00 1.00
N ARG A 116 -31.56 21.49 1.53
CA ARG A 116 -32.00 20.12 1.23
C ARG A 116 -32.41 19.96 -0.23
N ARG A 117 -33.06 20.96 -0.83
CA ARG A 117 -33.41 20.99 -2.26
C ARG A 117 -32.16 20.96 -3.12
N ASN A 118 -31.17 21.79 -2.81
CA ASN A 118 -29.88 21.81 -3.53
C ASN A 118 -29.15 20.47 -3.42
N ASN A 119 -29.16 19.83 -2.26
CA ASN A 119 -28.58 18.49 -2.10
C ASN A 119 -29.34 17.44 -2.93
N ILE A 120 -30.66 17.53 -3.03
CA ILE A 120 -31.45 16.62 -3.87
C ILE A 120 -31.12 16.84 -5.36
N THR A 121 -30.97 18.09 -5.81
CA THR A 121 -30.66 18.38 -7.22
C THR A 121 -29.25 17.90 -7.58
N THR A 122 -28.25 18.08 -6.72
CA THR A 122 -26.89 17.57 -6.95
C THR A 122 -26.85 16.05 -6.99
N ILE A 123 -27.49 15.37 -6.03
CA ILE A 123 -27.55 13.89 -6.02
C ILE A 123 -28.28 13.36 -7.27
N LYS A 124 -29.37 14.02 -7.70
CA LYS A 124 -30.07 13.65 -8.94
C LYS A 124 -29.19 13.84 -10.18
N GLY A 125 -28.38 14.89 -10.22
CA GLY A 125 -27.39 15.12 -11.28
C GLY A 125 -26.38 13.98 -11.35
N ASN A 126 -25.73 13.67 -10.21
CA ASN A 126 -24.75 12.58 -10.12
C ASN A 126 -25.36 11.21 -10.49
N LEU A 127 -26.59 10.95 -10.06
CA LEU A 127 -27.30 9.73 -10.41
C LEU A 127 -27.50 9.62 -11.92
N LYS A 128 -27.87 10.72 -12.59
CA LYS A 128 -28.04 10.76 -14.03
C LYS A 128 -26.71 10.48 -14.75
N GLU A 129 -25.62 11.11 -14.34
CA GLU A 129 -24.29 10.87 -14.91
C GLU A 129 -23.84 9.41 -14.76
N LEU A 130 -24.11 8.80 -13.60
CA LEU A 130 -23.82 7.39 -13.37
C LEU A 130 -24.68 6.46 -14.24
N LEU A 131 -25.97 6.78 -14.40
CA LEU A 131 -26.85 6.03 -15.29
C LEU A 131 -26.39 6.13 -16.75
N ASP A 132 -26.03 7.32 -17.21
CA ASP A 132 -25.55 7.56 -18.57
C ASP A 132 -24.24 6.77 -18.81
N SER A 133 -23.29 6.84 -17.87
CA SER A 133 -22.05 6.05 -17.91
C SER A 133 -22.30 4.54 -17.92
N ASN A 134 -23.23 4.06 -17.09
CA ASN A 134 -23.59 2.65 -17.04
C ASN A 134 -24.25 2.20 -18.35
N ASN A 135 -25.15 3.01 -18.91
CA ASN A 135 -25.78 2.74 -20.19
C ASN A 135 -24.76 2.69 -21.33
N GLU A 136 -23.79 3.60 -21.36
CA GLU A 136 -22.69 3.54 -22.33
C GLU A 136 -21.90 2.23 -22.22
N LEU A 137 -21.55 1.83 -21.00
CA LEU A 137 -20.84 0.57 -20.76
C LEU A 137 -21.68 -0.62 -21.19
N ARG A 138 -22.99 -0.64 -20.88
CA ARG A 138 -23.92 -1.69 -21.32
C ARG A 138 -24.01 -1.80 -22.84
N VAL A 139 -23.94 -0.68 -23.57
CA VAL A 139 -23.93 -0.68 -25.04
C VAL A 139 -22.56 -1.13 -25.58
N LYS A 140 -21.46 -0.77 -24.93
CA LYS A 140 -20.08 -1.12 -25.35
C LYS A 140 -19.73 -2.58 -25.05
N LEU A 141 -20.21 -3.16 -23.95
CA LEU A 141 -19.85 -4.51 -23.47
C LEU A 141 -20.03 -5.61 -24.53
N PRO A 142 -21.16 -5.70 -25.26
CA PRO A 142 -21.36 -6.76 -26.27
C PRO A 142 -20.40 -6.63 -27.45
N ARG A 143 -19.91 -5.42 -27.76
CA ARG A 143 -18.92 -5.21 -28.83
C ARG A 143 -17.56 -5.77 -28.42
N TYR A 144 -17.16 -5.56 -27.16
CA TYR A 144 -15.95 -6.15 -26.62
C TYR A 144 -16.05 -7.66 -26.53
N GLU A 145 -17.18 -8.20 -26.09
CA GLU A 145 -17.42 -9.64 -26.06
C GLU A 145 -17.26 -10.28 -27.46
N LYS A 146 -17.87 -9.68 -28.48
CA LYS A 146 -17.70 -10.13 -29.88
C LYS A 146 -16.25 -10.09 -30.33
N ARG A 147 -15.52 -9.02 -30.00
CA ARG A 147 -14.10 -8.86 -30.36
C ARG A 147 -13.20 -9.88 -29.64
N VAL A 148 -13.46 -10.14 -28.37
CA VAL A 148 -12.72 -11.14 -27.58
C VAL A 148 -13.01 -12.53 -28.14
N SER A 149 -14.26 -12.83 -28.47
CA SER A 149 -14.64 -14.11 -29.09
C SER A 149 -13.98 -14.31 -30.46
N SER A 150 -13.94 -13.28 -31.32
CA SER A 150 -13.29 -13.38 -32.64
C SER A 150 -11.78 -13.56 -32.54
N LEU A 151 -11.12 -12.81 -31.64
CA LEU A 151 -9.69 -12.99 -31.35
C LEU A 151 -9.38 -14.36 -30.77
N GLY A 152 -10.22 -14.85 -29.85
CA GLY A 152 -10.10 -16.20 -29.28
C GLY A 152 -10.19 -17.29 -30.35
N LYS A 153 -11.16 -17.19 -31.27
CA LYS A 153 -11.28 -18.10 -32.42
C LYS A 153 -10.05 -18.05 -33.32
N HIS A 154 -9.56 -16.85 -33.63
CA HIS A 154 -8.38 -16.68 -34.47
C HIS A 154 -7.12 -17.28 -33.83
N ALA A 155 -6.88 -17.00 -32.54
CA ALA A 155 -5.77 -17.58 -31.79
C ALA A 155 -5.85 -19.11 -31.72
N GLN A 156 -7.05 -19.66 -31.55
CA GLN A 156 -7.26 -21.11 -31.56
C GLN A 156 -6.94 -21.73 -32.92
N LEU A 157 -7.39 -21.10 -34.02
CA LEU A 157 -7.09 -21.57 -35.38
C LEU A 157 -5.59 -21.53 -35.66
N GLN A 158 -4.90 -20.44 -35.31
CA GLN A 158 -3.45 -20.34 -35.47
C GLN A 158 -2.71 -21.41 -34.66
N ARG A 159 -3.15 -21.68 -33.43
CA ARG A 159 -2.58 -22.75 -32.60
C ARG A 159 -2.75 -24.12 -33.25
N MET A 160 -3.92 -24.40 -33.83
CA MET A 160 -4.16 -25.66 -34.56
C MET A 160 -3.30 -25.76 -35.82
N GLU A 161 -3.18 -24.70 -36.60
CA GLU A 161 -2.34 -24.67 -37.81
C GLU A 161 -0.86 -24.88 -37.48
N LEU A 162 -0.37 -24.23 -36.42
CA LEU A 162 0.99 -24.44 -35.92
C LEU A 162 1.19 -25.89 -35.49
N GLN A 163 0.23 -26.48 -34.78
CA GLN A 163 0.32 -27.88 -34.37
C GLN A 163 0.38 -28.82 -35.59
N ILE A 164 -0.43 -28.58 -36.62
CA ILE A 164 -0.39 -29.34 -37.87
C ILE A 164 0.99 -29.21 -38.53
N LYS A 165 1.53 -27.99 -38.63
CA LYS A 165 2.87 -27.76 -39.20
C LYS A 165 3.96 -28.49 -38.42
N ILE A 166 3.93 -28.40 -37.09
CA ILE A 166 4.87 -29.12 -36.21
C ILE A 166 4.79 -30.63 -36.48
N ASN A 167 3.58 -31.19 -36.53
CA ASN A 167 3.40 -32.62 -36.82
C ASN A 167 3.95 -32.97 -38.21
N THR A 168 3.66 -32.19 -39.25
CA THR A 168 4.20 -32.45 -40.60
C THR A 168 5.73 -32.35 -40.66
N PHE A 169 6.34 -31.43 -39.93
CA PHE A 169 7.80 -31.34 -39.85
C PHE A 169 8.40 -32.54 -39.12
N ASN A 170 7.74 -33.02 -38.05
CA ASN A 170 8.17 -34.21 -37.34
C ASN A 170 8.07 -35.46 -38.22
N ASP A 171 6.98 -35.65 -38.96
CA ASP A 171 6.81 -36.77 -39.89
C ASP A 171 7.88 -36.75 -41.01
N GLN A 172 8.19 -35.56 -41.55
CA GLN A 172 9.25 -35.40 -42.53
C GLN A 172 10.63 -35.70 -41.94
N ALA A 173 10.91 -35.22 -40.72
CA ALA A 173 12.16 -35.50 -40.03
C ALA A 173 12.33 -37.00 -39.75
N GLU A 174 11.25 -37.69 -39.36
CA GLU A 174 11.25 -39.12 -39.12
C GLU A 174 11.48 -39.92 -40.42
N SER A 175 10.76 -39.60 -41.50
CA SER A 175 10.95 -40.27 -42.80
C SER A 175 12.37 -40.06 -43.37
N LEU A 176 12.95 -38.87 -43.21
CA LEU A 176 14.35 -38.60 -43.55
C LEU A 176 15.31 -39.41 -42.67
N ALA A 177 15.06 -39.50 -41.36
CA ALA A 177 15.87 -40.31 -40.46
C ALA A 177 15.81 -41.81 -40.83
N GLU A 178 14.64 -42.33 -41.20
CA GLU A 178 14.48 -43.70 -41.70
C GLU A 178 15.22 -43.94 -43.01
N LEU A 179 15.12 -43.01 -43.97
CA LEU A 179 15.85 -43.09 -45.23
C LEU A 179 17.36 -43.08 -44.99
N ARG A 180 17.86 -42.18 -44.13
CA ARG A 180 19.27 -42.13 -43.72
C ARG A 180 19.71 -43.46 -43.10
N ARG A 181 18.94 -44.01 -42.15
CA ARG A 181 19.22 -45.33 -41.53
C ARG A 181 19.20 -46.47 -42.56
N SER A 182 18.29 -46.43 -43.53
CA SER A 182 18.22 -47.40 -44.62
C SER A 182 19.47 -47.34 -45.52
N ARG A 183 19.88 -46.14 -45.96
CA ARG A 183 21.09 -45.94 -46.76
C ARG A 183 22.36 -46.35 -46.02
N ILE A 184 22.48 -46.03 -44.72
CA ILE A 184 23.61 -46.47 -43.89
C ILE A 184 23.67 -48.01 -43.86
N ARG A 185 22.54 -48.70 -43.66
CA ARG A 185 22.48 -50.17 -43.71
C ARG A 185 22.90 -50.73 -45.08
N GLN A 186 22.50 -50.08 -46.18
CA GLN A 186 22.94 -50.47 -47.53
C GLN A 186 24.45 -50.29 -47.71
N LEU A 187 25.02 -49.15 -47.31
CA LEU A 187 26.46 -48.89 -47.38
C LEU A 187 27.25 -49.93 -46.58
N TYR A 188 26.81 -50.23 -45.36
CA TYR A 188 27.41 -51.27 -44.52
C TYR A 188 27.32 -52.65 -45.18
N ARG A 189 26.18 -53.00 -45.79
CA ARG A 189 25.99 -54.33 -46.41
C ARG A 189 26.82 -54.53 -47.68
N TYR A 190 26.96 -53.51 -48.51
CA TYR A 190 27.51 -53.65 -49.87
C TYR A 190 28.93 -53.09 -50.04
N ILE A 191 29.29 -52.02 -49.32
CA ILE A 191 30.61 -51.38 -49.47
C ILE A 191 31.55 -51.82 -48.35
N PHE A 192 31.04 -51.95 -47.13
CA PHE A 192 31.82 -52.32 -45.96
C PHE A 192 31.33 -53.64 -45.33
N PRO A 193 31.28 -54.77 -46.07
CA PRO A 193 30.88 -56.03 -45.48
C PRO A 193 31.93 -56.43 -44.42
N VAL A 194 31.61 -56.18 -43.16
CA VAL A 194 32.45 -56.59 -42.03
C VAL A 194 32.18 -58.07 -41.77
N TYR A 195 33.14 -58.91 -42.12
CA TYR A 195 33.17 -60.30 -41.68
C TYR A 195 34.07 -60.38 -40.45
N ILE A 196 33.51 -60.92 -39.35
CA ILE A 196 34.30 -61.29 -38.17
C ILE A 196 34.78 -62.72 -38.44
N SER A 197 36.03 -62.87 -38.84
CA SER A 197 36.71 -64.16 -38.86
C SER A 197 37.43 -64.37 -37.53
N TYR A 198 37.21 -65.51 -36.90
CA TYR A 198 38.05 -66.00 -35.81
C TYR A 198 39.14 -66.85 -36.44
N ASP A 199 40.42 -66.50 -36.23
CA ASP A 199 41.52 -67.35 -36.67
C ASP A 199 41.54 -68.63 -35.82
N ALA A 200 41.21 -69.74 -36.46
CA ALA A 200 41.38 -71.08 -35.94
C ALA A 200 42.67 -71.66 -36.52
N SER A 201 43.83 -71.10 -36.17
CA SER A 201 45.14 -71.63 -36.57
C SER A 201 46.25 -71.04 -35.71
N GLU A 202 46.54 -71.69 -34.58
CA GLU A 202 47.93 -71.89 -34.14
C GLU A 202 47.99 -73.23 -33.41
N SER A 203 48.79 -74.12 -34.00
CA SER A 203 48.99 -75.52 -33.67
C SER A 203 49.69 -75.69 -32.32
N ILE A 204 49.04 -76.42 -31.41
CA ILE A 204 49.69 -77.11 -30.29
C ILE A 204 50.48 -78.26 -30.90
N GLU A 205 51.79 -78.08 -31.10
CA GLU A 205 52.83 -79.11 -31.19
C GLU A 205 54.17 -78.40 -31.44
N ASP A 206 54.74 -77.84 -30.37
CA ASP A 206 56.19 -77.74 -30.16
C ASP A 206 56.38 -77.51 -28.65
N LEU A 207 56.25 -78.61 -27.93
CA LEU A 207 56.75 -78.79 -26.57
C LEU A 207 58.28 -78.90 -26.65
N GLU A 208 58.99 -78.00 -25.96
CA GLU A 208 60.17 -78.23 -25.11
C GLU A 208 61.01 -76.96 -25.05
N PHE A 209 60.99 -76.27 -23.90
CA PHE A 209 62.04 -76.37 -22.87
C PHE A 209 63.19 -75.40 -23.22
N VAL A 210 63.30 -74.22 -22.61
CA VAL A 210 63.82 -73.99 -21.24
C VAL A 210 63.39 -72.61 -20.71
N GLY A 211 62.83 -72.57 -19.50
CA GLY A 211 63.22 -71.67 -18.40
C GLY A 211 62.64 -70.25 -18.32
N ASP A 212 61.73 -70.08 -17.34
CA ASP A 212 61.34 -68.88 -16.54
C ASP A 212 62.22 -67.61 -16.69
N ASP A 213 61.68 -66.39 -16.79
CA ASP A 213 60.74 -65.75 -15.86
C ASP A 213 59.93 -64.60 -16.53
N ALA A 214 58.60 -64.64 -16.34
CA ALA A 214 57.60 -63.56 -16.32
C ALA A 214 57.65 -62.38 -17.33
N VAL A 215 56.77 -62.42 -18.34
CA VAL A 215 55.91 -61.26 -18.71
C VAL A 215 54.53 -61.76 -19.16
N GLU A 216 53.49 -61.27 -18.49
CA GLU A 216 52.06 -61.41 -18.81
C GLU A 216 51.77 -61.09 -20.29
N GLU A 217 51.37 -62.09 -21.09
CA GLU A 217 50.91 -61.86 -22.46
C GLU A 217 49.43 -61.41 -22.43
N LEU A 218 49.18 -60.14 -22.78
CA LEU A 218 47.84 -59.54 -22.84
C LEU A 218 46.88 -60.35 -23.72
N PRO A 219 45.58 -60.49 -23.36
CA PRO A 219 44.58 -61.10 -24.23
C PRO A 219 44.43 -60.28 -25.53
N LYS A 220 44.84 -60.90 -26.64
CA LYS A 220 44.80 -60.34 -28.00
C LYS A 220 43.36 -59.97 -28.37
N ARG A 221 43.10 -58.67 -28.57
CA ARG A 221 41.79 -58.15 -28.99
C ARG A 221 41.44 -58.63 -30.40
N PRO A 222 40.16 -58.91 -30.70
CA PRO A 222 39.74 -59.24 -32.06
C PRO A 222 40.11 -58.10 -33.01
N GLN A 223 40.94 -58.39 -34.00
CA GLN A 223 41.41 -57.42 -34.98
C GLN A 223 40.39 -57.34 -36.12
N LEU A 224 39.69 -56.21 -36.22
CA LEU A 224 38.74 -55.95 -37.30
C LEU A 224 39.51 -55.67 -38.61
N HIS A 225 39.47 -56.60 -39.56
CA HIS A 225 40.03 -56.38 -40.89
C HIS A 225 39.00 -55.67 -41.78
N ILE A 226 39.20 -54.38 -42.02
CA ILE A 226 38.46 -53.64 -43.05
C ILE A 226 39.06 -54.02 -44.40
N VAL A 227 38.32 -54.76 -45.22
CA VAL A 227 38.72 -55.06 -46.61
C VAL A 227 38.76 -53.75 -47.40
N ALA A 228 39.86 -53.50 -48.11
CA ALA A 228 40.02 -52.30 -48.94
C ALA A 228 38.86 -52.18 -49.95
N PRO A 229 38.25 -51.00 -50.10
CA PRO A 229 37.18 -50.79 -51.08
C PRO A 229 37.70 -50.99 -52.51
N TYR A 230 36.90 -51.62 -53.36
CA TYR A 230 37.18 -51.88 -54.79
C TYR A 230 37.20 -50.63 -55.70
N ILE A 231 37.31 -49.43 -55.12
CA ILE A 231 37.27 -48.17 -55.86
C ILE A 231 38.70 -47.62 -55.95
N ASN A 232 39.22 -47.53 -57.18
CA ASN A 232 40.51 -46.88 -57.47
C ASN A 232 40.50 -45.45 -56.92
N VAL A 233 41.47 -45.13 -56.07
CA VAL A 233 41.69 -43.78 -55.53
C VAL A 233 42.88 -43.17 -56.26
N ASP A 234 42.68 -42.77 -57.52
CA ASP A 234 43.66 -41.96 -58.27
C ASP A 234 43.46 -40.47 -57.91
N GLY A 235 43.70 -40.14 -56.64
CA GLY A 235 43.74 -38.76 -56.16
C GLY A 235 45.13 -38.43 -55.64
N GLU A 236 45.79 -37.42 -56.22
CA GLU A 236 47.10 -36.95 -55.76
C GLU A 236 46.99 -36.34 -54.34
N PHE A 237 47.53 -37.03 -53.34
CA PHE A 237 47.56 -36.57 -51.93
C PHE A 237 48.90 -35.93 -51.54
N SER A 238 49.49 -35.16 -52.45
CA SER A 238 50.77 -34.45 -52.26
C SER A 238 50.77 -33.43 -51.12
N GLN A 239 49.60 -33.07 -50.58
CA GLN A 239 49.44 -32.04 -49.54
C GLN A 239 49.37 -32.57 -48.10
N ILE A 240 49.33 -33.90 -47.88
CA ILE A 240 49.33 -34.48 -46.52
C ILE A 240 50.75 -34.89 -46.09
N GLN A 241 51.73 -34.83 -47.00
CA GLN A 241 53.14 -35.01 -46.68
C GLN A 241 53.83 -33.65 -46.60
N SER A 242 53.93 -33.09 -45.40
CA SER A 242 54.98 -32.11 -45.08
C SER A 242 55.58 -32.46 -43.71
N PRO A 243 56.88 -32.18 -43.49
CA PRO A 243 57.81 -33.20 -43.02
C PRO A 243 58.21 -33.03 -41.55
N GLY A 244 58.08 -34.10 -40.76
CA GLY A 244 58.78 -34.28 -39.49
C GLY A 244 59.88 -35.32 -39.69
N GLY A 245 61.15 -34.88 -39.64
CA GLY A 245 62.30 -35.65 -40.09
C GLY A 245 62.53 -37.00 -39.41
N CYS A 246 62.93 -37.99 -40.21
CA CYS A 246 63.80 -39.07 -39.75
C CYS A 246 64.63 -39.56 -40.95
N SER A 247 65.95 -39.42 -40.84
CA SER A 247 66.93 -39.93 -41.79
C SER A 247 66.94 -41.47 -41.85
N LYS A 248 67.29 -41.97 -43.04
CA LYS A 248 67.72 -43.33 -43.42
C LYS A 248 66.64 -44.42 -43.54
N GLU A 249 66.44 -44.79 -44.81
CA GLU A 249 66.16 -46.12 -45.36
C GLU A 249 65.11 -47.01 -44.64
N GLY A 250 63.93 -47.17 -45.27
CA GLY A 250 63.11 -48.38 -45.09
C GLY A 250 61.66 -48.26 -44.62
N CYS A 251 60.98 -47.10 -44.69
CA CYS A 251 59.62 -46.95 -44.12
C CYS A 251 58.56 -46.28 -45.03
N GLY A 252 58.61 -46.52 -46.34
CA GLY A 252 57.67 -45.90 -47.29
C GLY A 252 56.24 -46.47 -47.28
N ALA A 253 56.06 -47.76 -46.99
CA ALA A 253 54.77 -48.43 -47.20
C ALA A 253 53.81 -48.39 -46.00
N VAL A 254 54.31 -48.16 -44.77
CA VAL A 254 53.50 -48.15 -43.54
C VAL A 254 52.92 -46.76 -43.29
N SER A 255 53.73 -45.70 -43.45
CA SER A 255 53.28 -44.32 -43.28
C SER A 255 52.23 -43.91 -44.31
N ALA A 256 52.36 -44.35 -45.57
CA ALA A 256 51.36 -44.14 -46.61
C ALA A 256 50.04 -44.90 -46.33
N ARG A 257 50.12 -46.12 -45.80
CA ARG A 257 48.93 -46.90 -45.39
C ARG A 257 48.20 -46.28 -44.20
N ILE A 258 48.94 -45.78 -43.21
CA ILE A 258 48.37 -45.08 -42.05
C ILE A 258 47.73 -43.76 -42.51
N GLY A 259 48.38 -42.99 -43.38
CA GLY A 259 47.84 -41.76 -43.95
C GLY A 259 46.54 -41.99 -44.75
N ALA A 260 46.51 -43.03 -45.58
CA ALA A 260 45.31 -43.42 -46.32
C ALA A 260 44.18 -43.95 -45.41
N ALA A 261 44.52 -44.69 -44.35
CA ALA A 261 43.54 -45.16 -43.38
C ALA A 261 42.95 -44.01 -42.56
N LEU A 262 43.76 -43.04 -42.16
CA LEU A 262 43.32 -41.84 -41.44
C LEU A 262 42.48 -40.92 -42.33
N SER A 263 42.81 -40.79 -43.63
CA SER A 263 41.99 -40.01 -44.56
C SER A 263 40.63 -40.66 -44.82
N LEU A 264 40.58 -41.98 -44.98
CA LEU A 264 39.33 -42.73 -45.07
C LEU A 264 38.50 -42.63 -43.77
N ALA A 265 39.15 -42.70 -42.60
CA ALA A 265 38.48 -42.52 -41.32
C ALA A 265 37.92 -41.10 -41.16
N ALA A 266 38.65 -40.06 -41.59
CA ALA A 266 38.19 -38.68 -41.58
C ALA A 266 37.04 -38.44 -42.57
N GLN A 267 37.07 -39.06 -43.75
CA GLN A 267 35.97 -39.02 -44.72
C GLN A 267 34.74 -39.76 -44.21
N LEU A 268 34.91 -40.90 -43.54
CA LEU A 268 33.82 -41.63 -42.91
C LEU A 268 33.20 -40.81 -41.76
N LEU A 269 34.02 -40.19 -40.91
CA LEU A 269 33.57 -39.34 -39.81
C LEU A 269 32.82 -38.10 -40.31
N THR A 270 33.27 -37.47 -41.39
CA THR A 270 32.55 -36.34 -41.99
C THR A 270 31.23 -36.77 -42.63
N LEU A 271 31.17 -37.94 -43.28
CA LEU A 271 29.92 -38.54 -43.76
C LEU A 271 28.97 -38.90 -42.61
N ILE A 272 29.47 -39.50 -41.53
CA ILE A 272 28.69 -39.85 -40.34
C ILE A 272 28.17 -38.58 -39.66
N ALA A 273 29.00 -37.55 -39.51
CA ALA A 273 28.58 -36.29 -38.93
C ALA A 273 27.55 -35.55 -39.77
N TRP A 274 27.73 -35.52 -41.10
CA TRP A 274 26.75 -34.96 -42.02
C TRP A 274 25.43 -35.74 -42.00
N THR A 275 25.47 -37.06 -41.91
CA THR A 275 24.26 -37.90 -41.86
C THR A 275 23.53 -37.84 -40.51
N LEU A 276 24.26 -37.70 -39.40
CA LEU A 276 23.71 -37.55 -38.06
C LEU A 276 23.38 -36.09 -37.68
N ASP A 277 23.57 -35.14 -38.61
CA ASP A 277 23.36 -33.70 -38.39
C ASP A 277 24.13 -33.14 -37.18
N CYS A 278 25.25 -33.79 -36.84
CA CYS A 278 26.15 -33.35 -35.78
C CYS A 278 27.19 -32.43 -36.40
N ARG A 279 27.28 -31.18 -35.91
CA ARG A 279 28.36 -30.27 -36.34
C ARG A 279 29.68 -30.76 -35.76
N LEU A 280 30.57 -31.28 -36.62
CA LEU A 280 31.96 -31.49 -36.23
C LEU A 280 32.63 -30.13 -35.98
N PRO A 281 33.54 -30.04 -34.98
CA PRO A 281 34.38 -28.86 -34.82
C PRO A 281 35.16 -28.61 -36.12
N GLN A 282 35.21 -27.35 -36.57
CA GLN A 282 35.90 -26.98 -37.81
C GLN A 282 37.39 -27.39 -37.73
N PRO A 283 37.94 -28.01 -38.78
CA PRO A 283 39.37 -28.31 -38.83
C PRO A 283 40.14 -26.99 -38.94
N HIS A 284 40.82 -26.58 -37.88
CA HIS A 284 41.79 -25.49 -37.94
C HIS A 284 43.08 -26.02 -38.60
N SER A 285 43.60 -25.27 -39.58
CA SER A 285 44.92 -25.55 -40.13
C SER A 285 45.96 -25.30 -39.04
N LEU A 286 46.76 -26.33 -38.69
CA LEU A 286 47.83 -26.19 -37.71
C LEU A 286 48.90 -25.15 -38.10
N ASN A 287 48.91 -24.68 -39.35
CA ASN A 287 49.79 -23.59 -39.81
C ASN A 287 49.34 -22.20 -39.37
N GLU A 288 48.11 -22.00 -38.90
CA GLU A 288 47.66 -20.72 -38.33
C GLU A 288 47.93 -20.62 -36.82
N CYS A 289 48.42 -21.69 -36.19
CA CYS A 289 48.65 -21.76 -34.75
C CYS A 289 50.11 -21.51 -34.32
N VAL A 290 51.00 -21.24 -35.28
CA VAL A 290 52.42 -20.93 -35.04
C VAL A 290 52.78 -19.61 -35.73
N ASP A 291 52.10 -18.52 -35.40
CA ASP A 291 52.62 -17.17 -35.68
C ASP A 291 51.87 -16.07 -34.91
N VAL A 292 51.78 -16.15 -33.57
CA VAL A 292 51.57 -14.95 -32.73
C VAL A 292 52.23 -15.14 -31.35
N SER A 293 53.56 -15.05 -31.29
CA SER A 293 54.22 -14.49 -30.10
C SER A 293 54.47 -13.01 -30.40
N GLY A 294 53.50 -12.16 -30.06
CA GLY A 294 53.69 -10.71 -30.12
C GLY A 294 52.40 -9.91 -30.14
N GLY A 295 52.07 -9.30 -29.01
CA GLY A 295 51.21 -8.11 -28.96
C GLY A 295 49.72 -8.38 -28.84
N GLY A 296 49.15 -8.06 -27.68
CA GLY A 296 47.74 -8.28 -27.38
C GLY A 296 46.80 -7.30 -28.07
N GLN A 297 45.58 -7.77 -28.32
CA GLN A 297 44.37 -7.11 -27.82
C GLN A 297 43.17 -8.04 -28.02
N THR A 298 42.51 -8.28 -26.89
CA THR A 298 41.20 -8.89 -26.71
C THR A 298 40.19 -8.59 -27.81
N ARG A 299 39.63 -9.65 -28.43
CA ARG A 299 38.24 -9.65 -28.86
C ARG A 299 37.56 -10.92 -28.38
N LEU A 300 36.69 -10.74 -27.39
CA LEU A 300 35.70 -11.71 -26.95
C LEU A 300 34.89 -12.18 -28.17
N LEU A 301 35.00 -13.46 -28.52
CA LEU A 301 34.00 -14.16 -29.31
C LEU A 301 32.83 -14.50 -28.40
N ARG A 302 31.80 -13.66 -28.48
CA ARG A 302 30.48 -13.89 -27.91
C ARG A 302 29.80 -14.99 -28.75
N TRP A 303 29.73 -16.20 -28.19
CA TRP A 303 28.74 -17.19 -28.58
C TRP A 303 27.39 -16.79 -27.98
N VAL A 304 26.30 -17.11 -28.68
CA VAL A 304 24.93 -17.03 -28.16
C VAL A 304 24.81 -17.84 -26.87
#